data_AF-M1TP78-F1
#
_entry.id   AF-M1TP78-F1
#
_cell.length_a   1.000
_cell.length_b   1.000
_cell.length_c   1.000
_cell.angle_alpha   90.00
_cell.angle_beta   90.00
_cell.angle_gamma   90.00
#
_symmetry.space_group_name_H-M   'P 1'
#
loop_
_entity.id
_entity.type
_entity.pdbx_description
1 polymer ?
#
loop_
_entity_poly.entity_id
_entity_poly.type
_entity_poly.pdbx_seq_one_letter_code
_entity_poly.pdbx_strand_id
1 'polypeptide(L)'
;MFNARGETVAEKPSFRDAFKKQRCLIPMDGFYEWHEKKPHFVSLGDQLMWAAGLWSTGLDQLSATMVTTESIEPIAWLHNRLPRFLEQHEVEQWLFGDVDQAKELLHPVSQTWVEQLKVREVTADVGNVRNDHAGLLD
;
A
#
# COMPACT_ATOMS: atom_id res chain seq x y z
N MET A 1 7.82 -12.09 -2.52
CA MET A 1 8.21 -10.65 -2.52
C MET A 1 6.97 -9.89 -2.11
N PHE A 2 7.03 -9.06 -1.07
CA PHE A 2 5.82 -8.50 -0.45
C PHE A 2 5.38 -7.16 -1.07
N ASN A 3 6.35 -6.32 -1.47
CA ASN A 3 6.11 -5.03 -2.10
C ASN A 3 6.82 -4.91 -3.46
N ALA A 4 6.14 -4.26 -4.41
CA ALA A 4 6.65 -3.86 -5.71
C ALA A 4 6.89 -2.34 -5.72
N ARG A 5 8.03 -1.90 -6.24
CA ARG A 5 8.36 -0.47 -6.34
C ARG A 5 7.75 0.12 -7.60
N GLY A 6 6.89 1.13 -7.47
CA GLY A 6 6.20 1.79 -8.58
C GLY A 6 7.16 2.24 -9.69
N GLU A 7 8.36 2.70 -9.32
CA GLU A 7 9.39 3.16 -10.25
C GLU A 7 9.87 2.08 -11.24
N THR A 8 9.72 0.80 -10.89
CA THR A 8 10.26 -0.33 -11.66
C THR A 8 9.25 -1.45 -11.89
N VAL A 9 8.01 -1.29 -11.43
CA VAL A 9 6.99 -2.36 -11.42
C VAL A 9 6.61 -2.80 -12.84
N ALA A 10 6.60 -1.87 -13.80
CA ALA A 10 6.27 -2.14 -15.19
C ALA A 10 7.42 -2.81 -15.97
N GLU A 11 8.64 -2.85 -15.41
CA GLU A 11 9.86 -3.29 -16.10
C GLU A 11 10.38 -4.62 -15.54
N LYS A 12 10.34 -4.78 -14.22
CA LYS A 12 10.90 -5.95 -13.54
C LYS A 12 10.21 -7.24 -13.97
N PRO A 13 10.95 -8.29 -14.35
CA PRO A 13 10.37 -9.57 -14.78
C PRO A 13 9.38 -10.18 -13.79
N SER A 14 9.62 -10.01 -12.49
CA SER A 14 8.73 -10.51 -11.43
C SER A 14 7.34 -9.86 -11.38
N PHE A 15 7.16 -8.68 -12.00
CA PHE A 15 5.95 -7.86 -11.86
C PHE A 15 5.34 -7.39 -13.18
N ARG A 16 6.16 -7.19 -14.22
CA ARG A 16 5.72 -6.54 -15.48
C ARG A 16 4.52 -7.21 -16.14
N ASP A 17 4.39 -8.53 -16.04
CA ASP A 17 3.28 -9.26 -16.66
C ASP A 17 2.00 -9.12 -15.83
N ALA A 18 2.12 -9.18 -14.50
CA ALA A 18 1.02 -8.90 -13.59
C ALA A 18 0.57 -7.42 -13.67
N PHE A 19 1.52 -6.48 -13.80
CA PHE A 19 1.20 -5.06 -13.99
C PHE A 19 0.35 -4.83 -15.24
N LYS A 20 0.55 -5.61 -16.31
CA LYS A 20 -0.22 -5.46 -17.55
C LYS A 20 -1.65 -6.01 -17.47
N LYS A 21 -1.88 -7.08 -16.70
CA LYS A 21 -3.11 -7.90 -16.82
C LYS A 21 -3.77 -8.28 -15.50
N GLN A 22 -3.08 -8.13 -14.39
CA GLN A 22 -3.47 -8.67 -13.08
C GLN A 22 -3.30 -7.61 -11.99
N ARG A 23 -3.79 -6.40 -12.26
CA ARG A 23 -3.90 -5.35 -11.26
C ARG A 23 -5.12 -5.62 -10.37
N CYS A 24 -5.01 -5.30 -9.08
CA CYS A 24 -6.07 -5.43 -8.10
C CYS A 24 -6.02 -4.27 -7.09
N LEU A 25 -7.03 -4.22 -6.22
CA LEU A 25 -7.04 -3.37 -5.03
C LEU A 25 -6.75 -4.24 -3.81
N ILE A 26 -6.00 -3.70 -2.86
CA ILE A 26 -5.78 -4.30 -1.54
C ILE A 26 -6.47 -3.38 -0.51
N PRO A 27 -7.66 -3.75 -0.01
CA PRO A 27 -8.33 -2.99 1.04
C PRO A 27 -7.65 -3.18 2.39
N MET A 28 -7.64 -2.14 3.22
CA MET A 28 -7.23 -2.21 4.63
C MET A 28 -7.87 -1.10 5.45
N ASP A 29 -8.07 -1.35 6.75
CA ASP A 29 -8.47 -0.30 7.71
C ASP A 29 -7.30 0.65 8.04
N GLY A 30 -6.08 0.14 7.88
CA GLY A 30 -4.84 0.83 8.14
C GLY A 30 -3.65 -0.09 8.03
N PHE A 31 -2.46 0.42 8.33
CA PHE A 31 -1.23 -0.36 8.37
C PHE A 31 -0.36 0.06 9.54
N TYR A 32 0.52 -0.85 9.95
CA TYR A 32 1.51 -0.58 10.98
C TYR A 32 2.84 -0.21 10.36
N GLU A 33 3.54 0.75 10.96
CA GLU A 33 4.88 1.15 10.56
C GLU A 33 5.74 1.46 11.80
N TRP A 34 7.05 1.17 11.72
CA TRP A 34 7.94 1.31 12.87
C TRP A 34 8.91 2.46 12.68
N HIS A 35 8.89 3.43 13.61
CA HIS A 35 9.92 4.46 13.73
C HIS A 35 10.68 4.26 15.03
N GLU A 36 12.01 4.15 14.97
CA GLU A 36 12.85 3.93 16.16
C GLU A 36 12.38 2.75 17.06
N LYS A 37 11.90 1.66 16.44
CA LYS A 37 11.32 0.47 17.09
C LYS A 37 9.97 0.68 17.78
N LYS A 38 9.36 1.86 17.68
CA LYS A 38 8.01 2.13 18.15
C LYS A 38 7.00 1.89 17.03
N PRO A 39 6.02 1.00 17.20
CA PRO A 39 4.99 0.79 16.21
C PRO A 39 4.01 1.96 16.21
N HIS A 40 3.60 2.36 15.02
CA HIS A 40 2.54 3.32 14.80
C HIS A 40 1.48 2.67 13.92
N PHE A 41 0.21 2.90 14.24
CA PHE A 41 -0.90 2.57 13.36
C PHE A 41 -1.29 3.80 12.54
N VAL A 42 -1.33 3.62 11.22
CA VAL A 42 -1.65 4.65 10.23
C VAL A 42 -2.97 4.28 9.55
N SER A 43 -3.92 5.21 9.51
CA SER A 43 -5.27 4.98 8.96
C SER A 43 -5.89 6.27 8.38
N LEU A 44 -7.03 6.14 7.70
CA LEU A 44 -7.93 7.26 7.39
C LEU A 44 -9.06 7.40 8.44
N GLY A 45 -8.81 7.02 9.69
CA GLY A 45 -9.86 6.84 10.69
C GLY A 45 -10.70 5.61 10.38
N ASP A 46 -12.03 5.76 10.30
CA ASP A 46 -12.95 4.64 10.05
C ASP A 46 -13.16 4.37 8.55
N GLN A 47 -12.40 5.03 7.67
CA GLN A 47 -12.49 4.87 6.23
C GLN A 47 -11.50 3.81 5.72
N LEU A 48 -11.99 2.93 4.84
CA LEU A 48 -11.15 1.96 4.14
C LEU A 48 -10.14 2.65 3.22
N MET A 49 -8.91 2.13 3.24
CA MET A 49 -7.82 2.53 2.37
C MET A 49 -7.68 1.51 1.23
N TRP A 50 -7.46 1.98 0.01
CA TRP A 50 -7.33 1.13 -1.18
C TRP A 50 -5.93 1.20 -1.73
N ALA A 51 -5.08 0.19 -1.49
CA ALA A 51 -3.75 0.17 -2.08
C ALA A 51 -3.77 -0.46 -3.48
N ALA A 52 -3.02 0.13 -4.40
CA ALA A 52 -2.72 -0.44 -5.70
C ALA A 52 -1.96 -1.76 -5.51
N GLY A 53 -2.52 -2.86 -6.01
CA GLY A 53 -1.96 -4.19 -5.89
C GLY A 53 -1.77 -4.87 -7.23
N LEU A 54 -0.91 -5.88 -7.25
CA LEU A 54 -0.81 -6.87 -8.32
C LEU A 54 -1.08 -8.24 -7.76
N TRP A 55 -1.64 -9.13 -8.57
CA TRP A 55 -1.80 -10.54 -8.23
C TRP A 55 -1.27 -11.44 -9.33
N SER A 56 -0.93 -12.67 -8.99
CA SER A 56 -0.63 -13.71 -9.97
C SER A 56 -0.79 -15.10 -9.38
N THR A 57 -0.97 -16.09 -10.25
CA THR A 57 -0.98 -17.51 -9.86
C THR A 57 0.30 -18.15 -10.36
N GLY A 58 1.16 -18.56 -9.44
CA GLY A 58 2.41 -19.26 -9.75
C GLY A 58 2.56 -20.49 -8.86
N LEU A 59 3.04 -21.60 -9.41
CA LEU A 59 3.12 -22.89 -8.70
C LEU A 59 1.78 -23.28 -8.06
N ASP A 60 0.67 -23.06 -8.78
CA ASP A 60 -0.70 -23.28 -8.32
C ASP A 60 -1.10 -22.50 -7.05
N GLN A 61 -0.32 -21.48 -6.69
CA GLN A 61 -0.59 -20.61 -5.55
C GLN A 61 -0.94 -19.20 -6.02
N LEU A 62 -2.11 -18.72 -5.61
CA LEU A 62 -2.47 -17.31 -5.74
C LEU A 62 -1.63 -16.48 -4.77
N SER A 63 -1.01 -15.43 -5.28
CA SER A 63 -0.26 -14.47 -4.49
C SER A 63 -0.57 -13.04 -4.93
N ALA A 64 -0.37 -12.10 -4.01
CA ALA A 64 -0.52 -10.68 -4.27
C ALA A 64 0.66 -9.90 -3.69
N THR A 65 0.91 -8.72 -4.25
CA THR A 65 1.91 -7.77 -3.79
C THR A 65 1.32 -6.37 -3.88
N MET A 66 1.72 -5.53 -2.94
CA MET A 66 1.33 -4.12 -2.95
C MET A 66 2.33 -3.31 -3.77
N VAL A 67 1.85 -2.32 -4.51
CA VAL A 67 2.70 -1.30 -5.12
C VAL A 67 3.01 -0.25 -4.07
N THR A 68 4.27 0.14 -3.98
CA THR A 68 4.75 1.21 -3.10
C THR A 68 5.37 2.32 -3.92
N THR A 69 5.30 3.55 -3.43
CA THR A 69 5.96 4.74 -3.99
C THR A 69 6.76 5.44 -2.89
N GLU A 70 7.50 6.47 -3.26
CA GLU A 70 8.13 7.36 -2.27
C GLU A 70 7.07 7.94 -1.32
N SER A 71 7.45 8.04 -0.05
CA SER A 71 6.66 8.72 0.98
C SER A 71 6.86 10.23 0.89
N ILE A 72 5.82 11.00 1.21
CA ILE A 72 5.88 12.46 1.21
C ILE A 72 5.49 13.01 2.58
N GLU A 73 5.83 14.26 2.86
CA GLU A 73 5.36 14.93 4.07
C GLU A 73 3.82 15.00 4.09
N PRO A 74 3.19 14.97 5.28
CA PRO A 74 3.80 14.93 6.63
C PRO A 74 4.12 13.53 7.18
N ILE A 75 4.00 12.44 6.40
CA ILE A 75 4.20 11.07 6.91
C ILE A 75 5.61 10.52 6.64
N ALA A 76 6.43 11.22 5.86
CA ALA A 76 7.77 10.78 5.46
C ALA A 76 8.74 10.55 6.63
N TRP A 77 8.53 11.21 7.78
CA TRP A 77 9.33 10.95 8.99
C TRP A 77 9.17 9.50 9.50
N LEU A 78 8.00 8.88 9.29
CA LEU A 78 7.68 7.55 9.80
C LEU A 78 8.37 6.46 8.96
N HIS A 79 8.29 6.56 7.63
CA HIS A 79 8.97 5.65 6.70
C HIS A 79 9.15 6.28 5.31
N ASN A 80 10.20 5.87 4.59
CA ASN A 80 10.56 6.43 3.28
C ASN A 80 9.70 5.92 2.10
N ARG A 81 8.84 4.94 2.34
CA ARG A 81 7.93 4.35 1.36
C ARG A 81 6.55 4.20 1.94
N LEU A 82 5.55 4.44 1.11
CA LEU A 82 4.15 4.14 1.40
C LEU A 82 3.60 3.18 0.36
N PRO A 83 2.57 2.40 0.69
CA PRO A 83 1.64 1.91 -0.31
C PRO A 83 1.20 3.01 -1.26
N ARG A 84 1.06 2.71 -2.55
CA ARG A 84 0.35 3.59 -3.47
C ARG A 84 -1.14 3.43 -3.21
N PHE A 85 -1.66 4.15 -2.23
CA PHE A 85 -3.10 4.24 -2.01
C PHE A 85 -3.76 4.96 -3.18
N LEU A 86 -4.95 4.55 -3.58
CA LEU A 86 -5.70 5.11 -4.70
C LEU A 86 -6.84 5.95 -4.16
N GLU A 87 -6.98 7.17 -4.68
CA GLU A 87 -8.19 7.95 -4.48
C GLU A 87 -9.35 7.32 -5.26
N GLN A 88 -10.59 7.58 -4.83
CA GLN A 88 -11.77 6.95 -5.42
C GLN A 88 -11.85 7.12 -6.94
N HIS A 89 -11.42 8.28 -7.46
CA HIS A 89 -11.41 8.58 -8.88
C HIS A 89 -10.29 7.85 -9.67
N GLU A 90 -9.25 7.36 -9.00
CA GLU A 90 -8.12 6.65 -9.61
C GLU A 90 -8.38 5.14 -9.71
N VAL A 91 -9.37 4.62 -8.98
CA VAL A 91 -9.65 3.18 -8.89
C VAL A 91 -9.98 2.57 -10.25
N GLU A 92 -10.85 3.20 -11.03
CA GLU A 92 -11.22 2.68 -12.36
C GLU A 92 -10.05 2.70 -13.32
N GLN A 93 -9.27 3.79 -13.32
CA GLN A 93 -8.05 3.91 -14.13
C GLN A 93 -7.05 2.81 -13.77
N TRP A 94 -6.85 2.54 -12.48
CA TRP A 94 -5.98 1.46 -12.04
C TRP A 94 -6.50 0.10 -12.49
N LEU A 95 -7.76 -0.24 -12.23
CA LEU A 95 -8.27 -1.58 -12.49
C LEU A 95 -8.45 -1.88 -13.98
N PHE A 96 -8.94 -0.92 -14.75
CA PHE A 96 -9.44 -1.15 -16.10
C PHE A 96 -8.70 -0.36 -17.18
N GLY A 97 -7.88 0.62 -16.79
CA GLY A 97 -7.05 1.36 -17.74
C GLY A 97 -6.07 0.46 -18.48
N ASP A 98 -5.55 0.94 -19.61
CA ASP A 98 -4.44 0.28 -20.26
C ASP A 98 -3.14 0.43 -19.44
N VAL A 99 -2.05 -0.12 -19.98
CA VAL A 99 -0.75 -0.13 -19.30
C VAL A 99 -0.20 1.27 -19.08
N ASP A 100 -0.45 2.20 -20.01
CA ASP A 100 0.10 3.54 -19.95
C ASP A 100 -0.73 4.41 -19.00
N GLN A 101 -2.05 4.27 -19.02
CA GLN A 101 -2.94 4.86 -18.01
C GLN A 101 -2.61 4.37 -16.60
N ALA A 102 -2.28 3.08 -16.42
CA ALA A 102 -1.87 2.57 -15.11
C ALA A 102 -0.50 3.12 -14.66
N LYS A 103 0.42 3.39 -15.60
CA LYS A 103 1.72 4.00 -15.28
C LYS A 103 1.59 5.44 -14.80
N GLU A 104 0.62 6.18 -15.32
CA GLU A 104 0.35 7.55 -14.89
C GLU A 104 0.05 7.62 -13.39
N LEU A 105 -0.41 6.53 -12.76
CA LEU A 105 -0.69 6.48 -11.31
C LEU A 105 0.54 6.11 -10.46
N LEU A 106 1.70 5.82 -11.05
CA LEU A 106 2.91 5.36 -10.35
C LEU A 106 3.74 6.52 -9.75
N HIS A 107 3.07 7.47 -9.12
CA HIS A 107 3.64 8.57 -8.36
C HIS A 107 3.16 8.51 -6.90
N PRO A 108 3.82 9.23 -5.97
CA PRO A 108 3.30 9.38 -4.61
C PRO A 108 1.84 9.83 -4.57
N VAL A 109 1.11 9.40 -3.55
CA VAL A 109 -0.24 9.89 -3.25
C VAL A 109 -0.28 11.40 -3.13
N SER A 110 -1.43 12.01 -3.40
CA SER A 110 -1.60 13.47 -3.31
C SER A 110 -1.33 13.98 -1.89
N GLN A 111 -0.77 15.18 -1.77
CA GLN A 111 -0.50 15.80 -0.47
C GLN A 111 -1.78 15.92 0.37
N THR A 112 -2.88 16.33 -0.26
CA THR A 112 -4.21 16.43 0.37
C THR A 112 -4.71 15.10 0.91
N TRP A 113 -4.33 13.98 0.29
CA TRP A 113 -4.68 12.66 0.80
C TRP A 113 -3.82 12.28 2.01
N VAL A 114 -2.50 12.52 1.95
CA VAL A 114 -1.57 12.22 3.05
C VAL A 114 -1.90 13.04 4.31
N GLU A 115 -2.32 14.30 4.15
CA GLU A 115 -2.75 15.17 5.25
C GLU A 115 -3.99 14.64 6.02
N GLN A 116 -4.75 13.71 5.45
CA GLN A 116 -5.89 13.07 6.11
C GLN A 116 -5.49 11.88 7.00
N LEU A 117 -4.24 11.40 6.88
CA LEU A 117 -3.77 10.25 7.65
C LEU A 117 -3.77 10.56 9.15
N LYS A 118 -4.31 9.63 9.92
CA LYS A 118 -4.20 9.59 11.37
C LYS A 118 -3.10 8.62 11.74
N VAL A 119 -2.14 9.11 12.52
CA VAL A 119 -1.02 8.33 13.04
C VAL A 119 -1.10 8.30 14.55
N ARG A 120 -1.00 7.11 15.15
CA ARG A 120 -0.89 6.94 16.60
C ARG A 120 0.15 5.89 16.94
N GLU A 121 0.95 6.14 17.97
CA GLU A 121 1.80 5.10 18.58
C GLU A 121 0.87 4.04 19.21
N VAL A 122 1.20 2.76 19.06
CA VAL A 122 0.41 1.63 19.57
C VAL A 122 1.27 0.69 20.42
N THR A 123 0.66 -0.31 21.07
CA THR A 123 1.42 -1.33 21.81
C THR A 123 2.43 -2.09 20.93
N ALA A 124 3.58 -2.43 21.53
CA ALA A 124 4.60 -3.29 20.92
C ALA A 124 4.10 -4.72 20.62
N ASP A 125 2.96 -5.12 21.18
CA ASP A 125 2.36 -6.45 20.97
C ASP A 125 2.09 -6.75 19.50
N VAL A 126 1.87 -5.73 18.66
CA VAL A 126 1.68 -5.89 17.21
C VAL A 126 2.89 -6.50 16.50
N GLY A 127 4.08 -6.43 17.10
CA GLY A 127 5.28 -7.10 16.58
C GLY A 127 5.22 -8.63 16.64
N ASN A 128 4.33 -9.21 17.45
CA ASN A 128 4.14 -10.65 17.54
C ASN A 128 2.89 -11.09 16.76
N VAL A 129 3.12 -11.71 15.59
CA VAL A 129 2.08 -12.16 14.65
C VAL A 129 1.09 -13.20 15.20
N ARG A 130 1.31 -13.72 16.41
CA ARG A 130 0.34 -14.58 17.11
C ARG A 130 -0.76 -13.80 17.81
N ASN A 131 -0.57 -12.50 18.02
CA ASN A 131 -1.57 -11.64 18.61
C ASN A 131 -2.57 -11.23 17.53
N ASP A 132 -3.85 -11.44 17.80
CA ASP A 132 -4.96 -11.05 16.93
C ASP A 132 -6.15 -10.63 17.80
N HIS A 133 -6.17 -9.35 18.17
CA HIS A 133 -7.23 -8.76 18.98
C HIS A 133 -7.33 -7.26 18.75
N ALA A 134 -8.51 -6.68 19.01
CA ALA A 134 -8.79 -5.27 18.75
C ALA A 134 -7.83 -4.30 19.45
N GLY A 135 -7.33 -4.65 20.65
CA GLY A 135 -6.37 -3.83 21.39
C GLY A 135 -5.01 -3.64 20.72
N LEU A 136 -4.73 -4.31 19.58
CA LEU A 136 -3.53 -4.05 18.77
C LEU A 136 -3.60 -2.74 17.99
N LEU A 137 -4.78 -2.11 17.96
CA LEU A 137 -4.94 -0.80 17.38
C LEU A 137 -4.61 0.30 18.40
N ASP A 138 -4.53 0.00 19.70
CA ASP A 138 -4.43 0.97 20.79
C ASP A 138 -3.02 1.17 21.36
#